data_AF-A0AA48KSB7-F1
#
_entry.id   AF-A0AA48KSB7-F1
#
_cell.length_a   1.000
_cell.length_b   1.000
_cell.length_c   1.000
_cell.angle_alpha   90.00
_cell.angle_beta   90.00
_cell.angle_gamma   90.00
#
_symmetry.space_group_name_H-M   'P 1'
#
loop_
_entity.id
_entity.type
_entity.pdbx_description
1 polymer ?
#
loop_
_entity_poly.entity_id
_entity_poly.type
_entity_poly.pdbx_seq_one_letter_code
_entity_poly.pdbx_strand_id
1 'polypeptide(L)'
;MKDKARIRKKFIIEGVVALLIAVSPIFFYGYKYLPVGVTSWNFLGIEFGDNGFDDVSLAFYYYLNKLVPLILLVVWFVTSKNWWYHAILIPIAMYSFQLFTVLNYSNSERIDENEILYIIAVTMVVIPVVYFIRVKLVDKHVHGIDLEAMDTELQILKEKEELRKEREKLEQRQKTTSKKM
;
A
#
# COMPACT_ATOMS: atom_id res chain seq x y z
N MET A 1 -9.47 2.01 29.90
CA MET A 1 -8.32 2.91 29.65
C MET A 1 -7.57 2.61 28.34
N LYS A 2 -7.46 1.34 27.92
CA LYS A 2 -6.83 0.93 26.65
C LYS A 2 -7.44 1.60 25.40
N ASP A 3 -8.76 1.78 25.37
CA ASP A 3 -9.46 2.34 24.20
C ASP A 3 -9.17 3.83 23.99
N LYS A 4 -9.10 4.62 25.07
CA LYS A 4 -8.71 6.04 24.99
C LYS A 4 -7.28 6.21 24.44
N ALA A 5 -6.36 5.31 24.79
CA ALA A 5 -5.00 5.34 24.25
C ALA A 5 -4.96 4.97 22.75
N ARG A 6 -5.75 3.97 22.31
CA ARG A 6 -5.85 3.57 20.91
C ARG A 6 -6.45 4.68 20.03
N ILE A 7 -7.50 5.34 20.50
CA ILE A 7 -8.15 6.45 19.81
C ILE A 7 -7.18 7.64 19.63
N ARG A 8 -6.45 8.01 20.69
CA ARG A 8 -5.44 9.09 20.59
C ARG A 8 -4.32 8.77 19.59
N LYS A 9 -3.79 7.54 19.60
CA LYS A 9 -2.76 7.11 18.63
C LYS A 9 -3.27 7.19 17.19
N LYS A 10 -4.50 6.70 16.95
CA LYS A 10 -5.13 6.77 15.62
C LYS A 10 -5.28 8.22 15.15
N PHE A 11 -5.76 9.10 16.02
CA PHE A 11 -5.93 10.52 15.71
C PHE A 11 -4.60 11.22 15.40
N ILE A 12 -3.53 10.90 16.14
CA ILE A 12 -2.19 11.44 15.86
C ILE A 12 -1.68 10.97 14.49
N ILE A 13 -1.83 9.69 14.17
CA ILE A 13 -1.39 9.13 12.87
C ILE A 13 -2.18 9.79 11.72
N GLU A 14 -3.50 9.86 11.83
CA GLU A 14 -4.35 10.51 10.83
C GLU A 14 -4.01 12.00 10.69
N GLY A 15 -3.73 12.69 11.79
CA GLY A 15 -3.29 14.09 11.79
C GLY A 15 -1.94 14.30 11.11
N VAL A 16 -0.94 13.44 11.38
CA VAL A 16 0.38 13.50 10.73
C VAL A 16 0.25 13.25 9.22
N VAL A 17 -0.54 12.25 8.82
CA VAL A 17 -0.80 11.97 7.40
C VAL A 17 -1.47 13.16 6.72
N ALA A 18 -2.51 13.74 7.33
CA ALA A 18 -3.20 14.90 6.80
C ALA A 18 -2.27 16.13 6.66
N LEU A 19 -1.41 16.36 7.65
CA LEU A 19 -0.42 17.43 7.60
C LEU A 19 0.62 17.20 6.49
N LEU A 20 1.09 15.96 6.33
CA LEU A 20 2.03 15.62 5.25
C LEU A 20 1.42 15.90 3.87
N ILE A 21 0.15 15.54 3.67
CA ILE A 21 -0.58 15.84 2.43
C ILE A 21 -0.74 17.36 2.24
N ALA A 22 -1.10 18.10 3.30
CA ALA A 22 -1.26 19.54 3.22
C ALA A 22 0.05 20.30 2.94
N VAL A 23 1.18 19.78 3.43
CA VAL A 23 2.52 20.37 3.24
C VAL A 23 3.11 19.97 1.87
N SER A 24 2.58 18.94 1.20
CA SER A 24 3.14 18.43 -0.05
C SER A 24 3.37 19.48 -1.15
N PRO A 25 2.48 20.48 -1.37
CA PRO A 25 2.72 21.52 -2.37
C PRO A 25 3.88 22.45 -1.98
N ILE A 26 3.99 22.77 -0.69
CA ILE A 26 5.08 23.61 -0.17
C ILE A 26 6.40 22.86 -0.33
N PHE A 27 6.41 21.58 0.02
CA PHE A 27 7.57 20.72 -0.16
C PHE A 27 7.97 20.60 -1.64
N PHE A 28 7.00 20.45 -2.55
CA PHE A 28 7.27 20.49 -3.99
C PHE A 28 7.93 21.79 -4.42
N TYR A 29 7.43 22.96 -4.00
CA TYR A 29 8.05 24.25 -4.34
C TYR A 29 9.38 24.53 -3.66
N GLY A 30 9.87 23.61 -2.82
CA GLY A 30 11.19 23.67 -2.21
C GLY A 30 12.32 23.90 -3.22
N TYR A 31 12.20 23.37 -4.45
CA TYR A 31 13.22 23.56 -5.49
C TYR A 31 13.49 25.04 -5.82
N LYS A 32 12.48 25.91 -5.68
CA LYS A 32 12.61 27.34 -6.02
C LYS A 32 13.53 28.12 -5.08
N TYR A 33 13.82 27.57 -3.90
CA TYR A 33 14.72 28.19 -2.95
C TYR A 33 16.17 27.77 -3.17
N LEU A 34 16.44 26.87 -4.12
CA LEU A 34 17.80 26.54 -4.50
C LEU A 34 18.41 27.63 -5.41
N PRO A 35 19.73 27.83 -5.32
CA PRO A 35 20.45 28.71 -6.23
C PRO A 35 20.29 28.27 -7.68
N VAL A 36 19.95 29.22 -8.56
CA VAL A 36 19.80 29.03 -10.01
C VAL A 36 21.15 29.26 -10.69
N GLY A 37 21.50 28.42 -11.67
CA GLY A 37 22.74 28.55 -12.45
C GLY A 37 24.02 28.09 -11.73
N VAL A 38 23.89 27.33 -10.64
CA VAL A 38 25.02 26.64 -10.00
C VAL A 38 24.96 25.15 -10.31
N THR A 39 26.13 24.55 -10.53
CA THR A 39 26.31 23.12 -10.84
C THR A 39 26.43 22.25 -9.59
N SER A 40 26.64 22.87 -8.42
CA SER A 40 26.70 22.17 -7.14
C SER A 40 26.06 22.98 -6.02
N TRP A 41 25.36 22.29 -5.14
CA TRP A 41 24.78 22.86 -3.93
C TRP A 41 25.15 22.01 -2.73
N ASN A 42 25.72 22.64 -1.72
CA ASN A 42 26.03 21.97 -0.45
C ASN A 42 24.86 22.18 0.52
N PHE A 43 24.28 21.07 0.96
CA PHE A 43 23.26 21.06 1.99
C PHE A 43 23.65 20.14 3.13
N LEU A 44 23.75 20.71 4.33
CA LEU A 44 24.09 19.98 5.56
C LEU A 44 25.37 19.12 5.44
N GLY A 45 26.35 19.56 4.63
CA GLY A 45 27.62 18.85 4.43
C GLY A 45 27.61 17.79 3.33
N ILE A 46 26.52 17.66 2.58
CA ILE A 46 26.40 16.80 1.40
C ILE A 46 26.40 17.70 0.16
N GLU A 47 27.29 17.42 -0.78
CA GLU A 47 27.32 18.10 -2.07
C GLU A 47 26.39 17.39 -3.06
N PHE A 48 25.39 18.13 -3.53
CA PHE A 48 24.47 17.70 -4.58
C PHE A 48 24.90 18.37 -5.89
N GLY A 49 25.24 17.55 -6.89
CA GLY A 49 25.52 18.02 -8.25
C GLY A 49 24.24 18.25 -9.06
N ASP A 50 24.39 18.91 -10.20
CA ASP A 50 23.38 19.09 -11.24
C ASP A 50 22.97 17.80 -11.95
N ASN A 51 23.72 16.70 -11.79
CA ASN A 51 23.41 15.36 -12.28
C ASN A 51 23.09 15.31 -13.79
N GLY A 52 23.75 16.16 -14.59
CA GLY A 52 23.53 16.25 -16.03
C GLY A 52 22.37 17.16 -16.47
N PHE A 53 21.76 17.90 -15.54
CA PHE A 53 20.81 18.98 -15.82
C PHE A 53 21.51 20.34 -15.91
N ASP A 54 20.84 21.36 -16.48
CA ASP A 54 21.42 22.70 -16.68
C ASP A 54 21.84 23.40 -15.38
N ASP A 55 21.10 23.16 -14.30
CA ASP A 55 21.44 23.59 -12.95
C ASP A 55 20.84 22.67 -11.87
N VAL A 56 21.33 22.82 -10.64
CA VAL A 56 20.87 22.02 -9.49
C VAL A 56 19.38 22.26 -9.20
N SER A 57 18.88 23.48 -9.40
CA SER A 57 17.46 23.81 -9.21
C SER A 57 16.56 22.99 -10.16
N LEU A 58 16.95 22.85 -11.43
CA LEU A 58 16.24 22.04 -12.42
C LEU A 58 16.29 20.55 -12.06
N ALA A 59 17.45 20.04 -11.61
CA ALA A 59 17.57 18.66 -11.13
C ALA A 59 16.58 18.38 -9.99
N PHE A 60 16.55 19.27 -8.98
CA PHE A 60 15.61 19.17 -7.85
C PHE A 60 14.15 19.32 -8.27
N TYR A 61 13.85 20.14 -9.29
CA TYR A 61 12.50 20.20 -9.86
C TYR A 61 12.07 18.83 -10.39
N TYR A 62 12.90 18.16 -11.20
CA TYR A 62 12.57 16.83 -11.72
C TYR A 62 12.48 15.79 -10.61
N TYR A 63 13.38 15.82 -9.62
CA TYR A 63 13.32 14.93 -8.47
C TYR A 63 12.02 15.10 -7.68
N LEU A 64 11.66 16.35 -7.31
CA LEU A 64 10.46 16.62 -6.53
C LEU A 64 9.18 16.34 -7.33
N ASN A 65 9.20 16.55 -8.65
CA ASN A 65 8.08 16.22 -9.54
C ASN A 65 7.76 14.72 -9.54
N LYS A 66 8.76 13.84 -9.36
CA LYS A 66 8.52 12.40 -9.22
C LYS A 66 8.31 11.97 -7.76
N LEU A 67 9.10 12.53 -6.84
CA LEU A 67 9.12 12.14 -5.43
C LEU A 67 7.81 12.53 -4.70
N VAL A 68 7.25 13.71 -4.96
CA VAL A 68 6.05 14.18 -4.27
C VAL A 68 4.82 13.33 -4.62
N PRO A 69 4.50 13.07 -5.90
CA PRO A 69 3.44 12.12 -6.25
C PRO A 69 3.71 10.72 -5.70
N LEU A 70 4.95 10.24 -5.72
CA LEU A 70 5.31 8.93 -5.17
C LEU A 70 4.96 8.83 -3.67
N ILE A 71 5.33 9.83 -2.87
CA ILE A 71 5.01 9.86 -1.44
C ILE A 71 3.49 9.87 -1.23
N LEU A 72 2.74 10.68 -1.98
CA LEU A 72 1.28 10.74 -1.89
C LEU A 72 0.63 9.40 -2.27
N LEU A 73 1.13 8.74 -3.32
CA LEU A 73 0.67 7.41 -3.74
C LEU A 73 0.97 6.34 -2.69
N VAL A 74 2.15 6.37 -2.07
CA VAL A 74 2.51 5.45 -0.97
C VAL A 74 1.60 5.66 0.23
N VAL A 75 1.36 6.92 0.61
CA VAL A 75 0.41 7.27 1.68
C VAL A 75 -0.98 6.74 1.33
N TRP A 76 -1.44 6.94 0.10
CA TRP A 76 -2.73 6.44 -0.37
C TRP A 76 -2.82 4.92 -0.35
N PHE A 77 -1.77 4.24 -0.80
CA PHE A 77 -1.68 2.78 -0.79
C PHE A 77 -1.76 2.21 0.64
N VAL A 78 -1.03 2.78 1.59
CA VAL A 78 -1.01 2.32 2.99
C VAL A 78 -2.34 2.60 3.70
N THR A 79 -2.99 3.74 3.39
CA THR A 79 -4.26 4.13 4.01
C THR A 79 -5.49 3.52 3.35
N SER A 80 -5.41 3.10 2.08
CA SER A 80 -6.51 2.50 1.34
C SER A 80 -6.90 1.16 1.94
N LYS A 81 -8.18 1.02 2.30
CA LYS A 81 -8.78 -0.25 2.74
C LYS A 81 -9.47 -1.01 1.62
N ASN A 82 -9.51 -0.42 0.43
CA ASN A 82 -10.27 -0.98 -0.68
C ASN A 82 -9.53 -2.17 -1.29
N TRP A 83 -10.27 -3.13 -1.84
CA TRP A 83 -9.71 -4.30 -2.50
C TRP A 83 -8.89 -3.96 -3.77
N TRP A 84 -9.23 -2.86 -4.45
CA TRP A 84 -8.54 -2.39 -5.66
C TRP A 84 -7.23 -1.65 -5.39
N TYR A 85 -6.76 -1.58 -4.14
CA TYR A 85 -5.52 -0.89 -3.77
C TYR A 85 -4.29 -1.34 -4.57
N HIS A 86 -4.28 -2.57 -5.08
CA HIS A 86 -3.24 -3.10 -5.98
C HIS A 86 -3.06 -2.26 -7.25
N ALA A 87 -4.12 -1.61 -7.74
CA ALA A 87 -4.03 -0.73 -8.90
C ALA A 87 -3.12 0.48 -8.63
N ILE A 88 -3.00 0.92 -7.36
CA ILE A 88 -2.13 2.02 -6.93
C ILE A 88 -0.64 1.61 -7.02
N LEU A 89 -0.33 0.31 -6.95
CA LEU A 89 1.05 -0.17 -7.10
C LEU A 89 1.60 0.08 -8.51
N ILE A 90 0.75 0.14 -9.53
CA ILE A 90 1.17 0.40 -10.91
C ILE A 90 1.77 1.82 -11.01
N PRO A 91 1.06 2.91 -10.62
CA PRO A 91 1.65 4.24 -10.52
C PRO A 91 2.86 4.32 -9.58
N ILE A 92 2.85 3.63 -8.44
CA ILE A 92 4.01 3.63 -7.52
C ILE A 92 5.25 3.06 -8.22
N ALA A 93 5.13 1.93 -8.91
CA ALA A 93 6.22 1.32 -9.66
C ALA A 93 6.70 2.27 -10.77
N MET A 94 5.78 2.91 -11.49
CA MET A 94 6.12 3.87 -12.54
C MET A 94 6.88 5.09 -12.02
N TYR A 95 6.37 5.77 -11.00
CA TYR A 95 7.07 6.92 -10.40
C TYR A 95 8.38 6.52 -9.72
N SER A 96 8.49 5.32 -9.17
CA SER A 96 9.74 4.81 -8.60
C SER A 96 10.80 4.58 -9.68
N PHE A 97 10.40 3.98 -10.81
CA PHE A 97 11.29 3.78 -11.95
C PHE A 97 11.73 5.12 -12.53
N GLN A 98 10.79 6.05 -12.74
CA GLN A 98 11.08 7.40 -13.23
C GLN A 98 11.99 8.19 -12.29
N LEU A 99 11.81 8.05 -10.97
CA LEU A 99 12.72 8.68 -10.01
C LEU A 99 14.11 8.06 -10.10
N PHE A 100 14.20 6.73 -10.24
CA PHE A 100 15.47 6.03 -10.41
C PHE A 100 16.19 6.42 -11.70
N THR A 101 15.46 6.59 -12.82
CA THR A 101 16.06 7.00 -14.09
C THR A 101 16.58 8.43 -14.00
N VAL A 102 15.78 9.37 -13.47
CA VAL A 102 16.20 10.78 -13.29
C VAL A 102 17.39 10.92 -12.33
N LEU A 103 17.54 10.04 -11.33
CA LEU A 103 18.69 10.04 -10.42
C LEU A 103 19.97 9.47 -11.04
N ASN A 104 19.89 8.51 -11.97
CA ASN A 104 21.06 7.81 -12.50
C ASN A 104 21.45 8.18 -13.92
N TYR A 105 20.56 8.78 -14.72
CA TYR A 105 20.85 9.17 -16.09
C TYR A 105 21.21 10.65 -16.18
N SER A 106 22.43 10.91 -16.64
CA SER A 106 23.00 12.24 -16.87
C SER A 106 22.72 12.80 -18.27
N ASN A 107 22.07 12.04 -19.17
CA ASN A 107 21.67 12.51 -20.50
C ASN A 107 20.15 12.50 -20.62
N SER A 108 19.57 13.68 -20.81
CA SER A 108 18.13 13.98 -20.84
C SER A 108 17.37 13.40 -22.03
N GLU A 109 18.05 12.90 -23.07
CA GLU A 109 17.43 12.59 -24.36
C GLU A 109 16.71 11.23 -24.43
N ARG A 110 16.86 10.33 -23.44
CA ARG A 110 16.33 8.95 -23.53
C ARG A 110 15.51 8.48 -22.34
N ILE A 111 14.92 9.41 -21.59
CA ILE A 111 14.28 9.08 -20.31
C ILE A 111 12.92 8.37 -20.48
N ASP A 112 12.25 8.42 -21.64
CA ASP A 112 10.83 8.00 -21.72
C ASP A 112 10.47 6.85 -22.70
N GLU A 113 11.39 6.28 -23.48
CA GLU A 113 10.99 5.40 -24.60
C GLU A 113 10.70 3.94 -24.21
N ASN A 114 11.46 3.35 -23.28
CA ASN A 114 11.38 1.92 -22.97
C ASN A 114 10.84 1.61 -21.56
N GLU A 115 10.51 2.63 -20.77
CA GLU A 115 10.14 2.45 -19.36
C GLU A 115 8.90 1.56 -19.19
N ILE A 116 7.92 1.67 -20.09
CA ILE A 116 6.64 0.95 -20.02
C ILE A 116 6.83 -0.57 -19.97
N LEU A 117 7.75 -1.13 -20.75
CA LEU A 117 8.00 -2.57 -20.78
C LEU A 117 8.65 -3.06 -19.48
N TYR A 118 9.60 -2.29 -18.94
CA TYR A 118 10.22 -2.59 -17.64
C TYR A 118 9.20 -2.49 -16.50
N ILE A 119 8.32 -1.49 -16.54
CA ILE A 119 7.25 -1.31 -15.55
C ILE A 119 6.31 -2.51 -15.57
N ILE A 120 5.86 -2.97 -16.74
CA ILE A 120 4.96 -4.15 -16.84
C ILE A 120 5.62 -5.39 -16.20
N ALA A 121 6.89 -5.65 -16.53
CA ALA A 121 7.62 -6.79 -16.00
C ALA A 121 7.77 -6.72 -14.47
N VAL A 122 8.20 -5.57 -13.93
CA VAL A 122 8.35 -5.36 -12.48
C VAL A 122 7.00 -5.49 -11.78
N THR A 123 5.96 -4.90 -12.34
CA THR A 123 4.64 -4.84 -11.71
C THR A 123 3.97 -6.21 -11.66
N MET A 124 4.22 -7.07 -12.67
CA MET A 124 3.77 -8.47 -12.67
C MET A 124 4.31 -9.26 -11.48
N VAL A 125 5.51 -8.94 -10.99
CA VAL A 125 6.13 -9.60 -9.82
C VAL A 125 5.75 -8.91 -8.51
N VAL A 126 5.77 -7.57 -8.47
CA VAL A 126 5.56 -6.80 -7.24
C VAL A 126 4.12 -6.91 -6.75
N ILE A 127 3.11 -6.85 -7.64
CA ILE A 127 1.69 -6.96 -7.25
C ILE A 127 1.40 -8.23 -6.44
N PRO A 128 1.72 -9.45 -6.94
CA PRO A 128 1.43 -10.67 -6.19
C PRO A 128 2.23 -10.74 -4.88
N VAL A 129 3.50 -10.33 -4.86
CA VAL A 129 4.31 -10.31 -3.62
C VAL A 129 3.66 -9.42 -2.56
N VAL A 130 3.26 -8.21 -2.94
CA VAL A 130 2.62 -7.25 -2.02
C VAL A 130 1.23 -7.74 -1.58
N TYR A 131 0.47 -8.39 -2.47
CA TYR A 131 -0.79 -9.03 -2.12
C TYR A 131 -0.60 -10.10 -1.05
N PHE A 132 0.36 -11.03 -1.24
CA PHE A 132 0.65 -12.08 -0.26
C PHE A 132 1.07 -11.51 1.10
N ILE A 133 1.92 -10.47 1.10
CA ILE A 133 2.32 -9.78 2.33
C ILE A 133 1.09 -9.20 3.03
N ARG A 134 0.20 -8.52 2.31
CA ARG A 134 -0.98 -7.89 2.91
C ARG A 134 -1.98 -8.90 3.46
N VAL A 135 -2.26 -9.98 2.73
CA VAL A 135 -3.13 -11.06 3.22
C VAL A 135 -2.58 -11.65 4.52
N LYS A 136 -1.26 -11.90 4.59
CA LYS A 136 -0.63 -12.53 5.75
C LYS A 136 -0.50 -11.59 6.96
N LEU A 137 -0.23 -10.30 6.73
CA LEU A 137 0.02 -9.32 7.80
C LEU A 137 -1.25 -8.55 8.20
N VAL A 138 -2.01 -8.03 7.25
CA VAL A 138 -3.07 -7.03 7.47
C VAL A 138 -4.43 -7.67 7.74
N ASP A 139 -4.82 -8.73 7.01
CA ASP A 139 -6.08 -9.41 7.33
C ASP A 139 -6.03 -10.10 8.69
N LYS A 140 -4.89 -10.74 9.02
CA LYS A 140 -4.69 -11.36 10.33
C LYS A 140 -4.61 -10.35 11.49
N HIS A 141 -3.94 -9.21 11.33
CA HIS A 141 -3.66 -8.29 12.46
C HIS A 141 -4.46 -6.99 12.49
N VAL A 142 -5.05 -6.54 11.37
CA VAL A 142 -5.69 -5.22 11.26
C VAL A 142 -7.21 -5.33 11.05
N HIS A 143 -7.68 -6.27 10.22
CA HIS A 143 -9.11 -6.46 10.00
C HIS A 143 -9.76 -7.42 11.01
N GLY A 144 -8.98 -8.22 11.73
CA GLY A 144 -9.51 -9.14 12.76
C GLY A 144 -10.45 -10.20 12.19
N ILE A 145 -10.47 -10.37 10.86
CA ILE A 145 -11.12 -11.49 10.18
C ILE A 145 -10.11 -12.62 10.26
N ASP A 146 -10.09 -13.27 11.42
CA ASP A 146 -9.31 -14.48 11.58
C ASP A 146 -9.97 -15.56 10.73
N LEU A 147 -9.37 -15.84 9.57
CA LEU A 147 -9.85 -16.88 8.66
C LEU A 147 -9.99 -18.22 9.39
N GLU A 148 -9.12 -18.47 10.39
CA GLU A 148 -9.20 -19.64 11.26
C GLU A 148 -10.48 -19.62 12.14
N ALA A 149 -10.85 -18.47 12.70
CA ALA A 149 -12.08 -18.35 13.48
C ALA A 149 -13.33 -18.52 12.61
N MET A 150 -13.32 -17.97 11.39
CA MET A 150 -14.43 -18.12 10.45
C MET A 150 -14.57 -19.57 9.96
N ASP A 151 -13.45 -20.24 9.66
CA ASP A 151 -13.45 -21.67 9.34
C ASP A 151 -13.94 -22.52 10.51
N THR A 152 -13.55 -22.15 11.74
CA THR A 152 -14.02 -22.83 12.97
C THR A 152 -15.52 -22.65 13.17
N GLU A 153 -16.04 -21.42 13.02
CA GLU A 153 -17.49 -21.17 13.08
C GLU A 153 -18.24 -21.96 12.00
N LEU A 154 -17.69 -22.02 10.78
CA LEU A 154 -18.29 -22.74 9.66
C LEU A 154 -18.30 -24.26 9.89
N GLN A 155 -17.26 -24.81 10.52
CA GLN A 155 -17.23 -26.21 10.96
C GLN A 155 -18.26 -26.48 12.06
N ILE A 156 -18.35 -25.63 13.08
CA ILE A 156 -19.33 -25.76 14.17
C ILE A 156 -20.77 -25.72 13.63
N LEU A 157 -21.05 -24.85 12.64
CA LEU A 157 -22.36 -24.78 12.00
C LEU A 157 -22.69 -26.07 11.22
N LYS A 158 -21.73 -26.61 10.46
CA LYS A 158 -21.89 -27.88 9.75
C LYS A 158 -22.16 -29.05 10.71
N GLU A 159 -21.40 -29.13 11.80
CA GLU A 159 -21.56 -30.19 12.80
C GLU A 159 -22.93 -30.12 13.52
N LYS A 160 -23.40 -28.91 13.83
CA LYS A 160 -24.76 -28.70 14.37
C LYS A 160 -25.85 -29.13 13.40
N GLU A 161 -25.70 -28.87 12.11
CA GLU A 161 -26.65 -29.34 11.09
C GLU A 161 -26.67 -30.86 10.98
N GLU A 162 -25.52 -31.52 11.03
CA GLU A 162 -25.41 -32.97 11.00
C GLU A 162 -26.07 -33.62 12.21
N LEU A 163 -25.80 -33.13 13.42
CA LEU A 163 -26.44 -33.58 14.66
C LEU A 163 -27.96 -33.39 14.64
N ARG A 164 -28.45 -32.29 14.05
CA ARG A 164 -29.88 -32.04 13.89
C ARG A 164 -30.52 -33.07 12.96
N LYS A 165 -29.88 -33.36 11.81
CA LYS A 165 -30.34 -34.39 10.88
C LYS A 165 -30.33 -35.79 11.51
N GLU A 166 -29.35 -36.10 12.36
CA GLU A 166 -29.32 -37.37 13.10
C GLU A 166 -30.44 -37.48 14.13
N ARG A 167 -30.69 -36.43 14.92
CA ARG A 167 -31.81 -36.39 15.87
C ARG A 167 -33.16 -36.60 15.19
N GLU A 168 -33.40 -35.93 14.06
CA GLU A 168 -34.63 -36.09 13.28
C GLU A 168 -34.81 -37.53 12.77
N LYS A 169 -33.73 -38.19 12.32
CA LYS A 169 -33.75 -39.61 11.91
C LYS A 169 -34.05 -40.54 13.09
N LEU A 170 -33.48 -40.28 14.27
CA LEU A 170 -33.71 -41.07 15.48
C LEU A 170 -35.15 -40.95 15.98
N GLU A 171 -35.72 -39.75 15.97
CA GLU A 171 -37.13 -39.52 16.32
C GLU A 171 -38.08 -40.21 15.34
N GLN A 172 -37.78 -40.20 14.04
CA GLN A 172 -38.56 -40.94 13.03
C GLN A 172 -38.48 -42.46 13.25
N ARG A 173 -37.30 -42.99 13.60
CA ARG A 173 -37.11 -44.40 13.96
C ARG A 173 -37.91 -44.78 15.19
N GLN A 174 -37.85 -43.98 16.27
CA GLN A 174 -38.64 -44.24 17.47
C GLN A 174 -40.14 -44.19 17.21
N LYS A 175 -40.63 -43.22 16.44
CA LYS A 175 -42.04 -43.14 16.03
C LYS A 175 -42.47 -44.34 15.20
N THR A 176 -41.63 -44.86 14.31
CA THR A 176 -41.95 -46.06 13.51
C THR A 176 -41.90 -47.35 14.32
N THR A 177 -40.99 -47.48 15.29
CA THR A 177 -40.93 -48.63 16.21
C THR A 177 -42.12 -48.63 17.18
N SER A 178 -42.48 -47.47 17.75
CA SER A 178 -43.63 -47.31 18.65
C SER A 178 -44.98 -47.55 17.96
N LYS A 179 -45.07 -47.41 16.63
CA LYS A 179 -46.30 -47.67 15.86
C LYS A 179 -46.44 -49.14 15.43
N LYS A 180 -45.38 -49.94 15.59
CA LYS A 180 -45.32 -51.37 15.27
C LYS A 180 -45.53 -52.27 16.50
N MET A 181 -45.42 -51.70 17.70
CA MET A 181 -45.90 -52.30 18.96
C MET A 181 -47.35 -51.91 19.19
#